data_AF-A0A0Q7WBS4-F1
#
_entry.id   AF-A0A0Q7WBS4-F1
#
_cell.length_a   1.000
_cell.length_b   1.000
_cell.length_c   1.000
_cell.angle_alpha   90.00
_cell.angle_beta   90.00
_cell.angle_gamma   90.00
#
_symmetry.space_group_name_H-M   'P 1'
#
loop_
_entity.id
_entity.type
_entity.pdbx_description
1 polymer ?
#
loop_
_entity_poly.entity_id
_entity_poly.type
_entity_poly.pdbx_seq_one_letter_code
_entity_poly.pdbx_strand_id
1 'polypeptide(L)'
;MTRTLDITLALGLGAAQLAALLIFGDPVYLGPWYYVLAWCGLAGMIQLLKAPPLSTLGATTALSATFLGYWAWQASLSRPEGLLGLGHLFSLPGLVLAAVVVALLARRRGLPPATACATTFVACCAGFGIAQLVVCRTALYCGPLSGM
;
A
#
# COMPACT_ATOMS: atom_id res chain seq x y z
N MET A 1 5.89 -7.60 21.66
CA MET A 1 5.39 -8.20 20.40
C MET A 1 6.56 -8.69 19.58
N THR A 2 6.44 -9.87 18.96
CA THR A 2 7.55 -10.53 18.25
C THR A 2 7.52 -10.22 16.75
N ARG A 3 8.68 -10.33 16.10
CA ARG A 3 8.82 -10.16 14.65
C ARG A 3 8.05 -11.22 13.85
N THR A 4 7.93 -12.43 14.39
CA THR A 4 7.15 -13.52 13.80
C THR A 4 5.67 -13.17 13.73
N LEU A 5 5.12 -12.56 14.79
CA LEU A 5 3.72 -12.11 14.81
C LEU A 5 3.45 -11.03 13.75
N ASP A 6 4.38 -10.08 13.59
CA ASP A 6 4.28 -9.04 12.55
C ASP A 6 4.22 -9.66 11.15
N ILE A 7 5.11 -10.60 10.86
CA ILE A 7 5.18 -11.28 9.57
C ILE A 7 3.94 -12.15 9.32
N THR A 8 3.46 -12.90 10.32
CA THR A 8 2.28 -13.76 10.15
C THR A 8 1.02 -12.94 9.93
N LEU A 9 0.83 -11.82 10.66
CA LEU A 9 -0.30 -10.92 10.46
C LEU A 9 -0.25 -10.25 9.08
N ALA A 10 0.94 -9.79 8.68
CA ALA A 10 1.13 -9.22 7.36
C ALA A 10 0.80 -10.26 6.27
N LEU A 11 1.38 -11.46 6.33
CA LEU A 11 1.13 -12.54 5.37
C LEU A 11 -0.34 -12.94 5.32
N GLY A 12 -1.00 -13.02 6.48
CA GLY A 12 -2.43 -13.30 6.57
C GLY A 12 -3.25 -12.24 5.84
N LEU A 13 -2.90 -10.97 5.99
CA LEU A 13 -3.56 -9.86 5.29
C LEU A 13 -3.35 -9.94 3.76
N GLY A 14 -2.11 -10.22 3.32
CA GLY A 14 -1.79 -10.40 1.90
C GLY A 14 -2.53 -11.58 1.27
N ALA A 15 -2.59 -12.71 1.98
CA ALA A 15 -3.32 -13.90 1.54
C ALA A 15 -4.84 -13.64 1.46
N ALA A 16 -5.41 -12.93 2.45
CA ALA A 16 -6.82 -12.54 2.44
C ALA A 16 -7.15 -11.61 1.25
N GLN A 17 -6.28 -10.64 0.96
CA GLN A 17 -6.42 -9.76 -0.20
C GLN A 17 -6.37 -10.56 -1.51
N LEU A 18 -5.41 -11.48 -1.65
CA LEU A 18 -5.29 -12.32 -2.84
C LEU A 18 -6.50 -13.23 -3.03
N ALA A 19 -7.00 -13.84 -1.96
CA ALA A 19 -8.22 -14.64 -2.00
C ALA A 19 -9.43 -13.81 -2.45
N ALA A 20 -9.58 -12.58 -1.92
CA ALA A 20 -10.64 -11.68 -2.34
C ALA A 20 -10.57 -11.38 -3.84
N LEU A 21 -9.37 -11.09 -4.37
CA LEU A 21 -9.16 -10.85 -5.80
C LEU A 21 -9.54 -12.05 -6.67
N LEU A 22 -9.24 -13.26 -6.22
CA LEU A 22 -9.59 -14.48 -6.96
C LEU A 22 -11.10 -14.77 -6.93
N ILE A 23 -11.80 -14.39 -5.86
CA ILE A 23 -13.24 -14.63 -5.70
C ILE A 23 -14.08 -13.59 -6.43
N PHE A 24 -13.75 -12.31 -6.26
CA PHE A 24 -14.57 -11.18 -6.74
C PHE A 24 -14.06 -10.59 -8.06
N GLY A 25 -12.91 -11.08 -8.56
CA GLY A 25 -12.26 -10.58 -9.76
C GLY A 25 -11.27 -9.46 -9.48
N ASP A 26 -10.45 -9.16 -10.47
CA ASP A 26 -9.42 -8.12 -10.40
C ASP A 26 -10.04 -6.75 -10.77
N PRO A 27 -10.24 -5.83 -9.81
CA PRO A 27 -10.83 -4.54 -10.10
C PRO A 27 -9.87 -3.62 -10.86
N VAL A 28 -8.57 -3.87 -10.76
CA VAL A 28 -7.51 -2.99 -11.27
C VAL A 28 -7.02 -3.46 -12.65
N TYR A 29 -7.44 -4.63 -13.12
CA TYR A 29 -7.08 -5.25 -14.40
C TYR A 29 -5.57 -5.37 -14.64
N LEU A 30 -4.77 -5.47 -13.58
CA LEU A 30 -3.31 -5.63 -13.63
C LEU A 30 -2.85 -7.07 -13.43
N GLY A 31 -3.76 -7.99 -13.10
CA GLY A 31 -3.53 -9.40 -12.85
C GLY A 31 -2.99 -9.70 -11.44
N PRO A 32 -3.11 -10.96 -10.96
CA PRO A 32 -2.70 -11.36 -9.61
C PRO A 32 -1.21 -11.11 -9.29
N TRP A 33 -0.35 -11.15 -10.31
CA TRP A 33 1.10 -10.97 -10.16
C TRP A 33 1.44 -9.61 -9.55
N TYR A 34 0.68 -8.57 -9.90
CA TYR A 34 0.90 -7.22 -9.43
C TYR A 34 0.73 -7.10 -7.91
N TYR A 35 -0.35 -7.67 -7.39
CA TYR A 35 -0.66 -7.67 -5.95
C TYR A 35 0.40 -8.44 -5.16
N VAL A 36 0.83 -9.59 -5.69
CA VAL A 36 1.89 -10.40 -5.06
C VAL A 36 3.21 -9.63 -5.05
N LEU A 37 3.61 -9.02 -6.17
CA LEU A 37 4.86 -8.26 -6.24
C LEU A 37 4.84 -7.03 -5.34
N ALA A 38 3.76 -6.24 -5.36
CA ALA A 38 3.63 -5.06 -4.52
C ALA A 38 3.70 -5.44 -3.03
N TRP A 39 3.01 -6.51 -2.65
CA TRP A 39 2.95 -6.97 -1.27
C TRP A 39 4.29 -7.56 -0.81
N CYS A 40 4.83 -8.54 -1.54
CA CYS A 40 6.11 -9.18 -1.21
C CYS A 40 7.28 -8.18 -1.26
N GLY A 41 7.27 -7.26 -2.22
CA GLY A 41 8.29 -6.22 -2.36
C GLY A 41 8.31 -5.28 -1.17
N LEU A 42 7.15 -4.74 -0.78
CA LEU A 42 7.03 -3.83 0.36
C LEU A 42 7.37 -4.53 1.68
N ALA A 43 6.77 -5.70 1.92
CA ALA A 43 7.01 -6.47 3.14
C ALA A 43 8.49 -6.88 3.26
N GLY A 44 9.07 -7.43 2.19
CA GLY A 44 10.47 -7.81 2.13
C GLY A 44 11.41 -6.63 2.38
N MET A 45 11.14 -5.47 1.77
CA MET A 45 11.95 -4.28 1.95
C MET A 45 11.98 -3.79 3.39
N ILE A 46 10.83 -3.75 4.09
CA ILE A 46 10.77 -3.36 5.51
C ILE A 46 11.55 -4.35 6.39
N GLN A 47 11.47 -5.64 6.06
CA GLN A 47 12.21 -6.68 6.76
C GLN A 47 13.74 -6.52 6.57
N LEU A 48 14.19 -6.19 5.35
CA LEU A 48 15.60 -5.92 5.04
C LEU A 48 16.13 -4.70 5.83
N LEU A 49 15.30 -3.68 6.04
CA LEU A 49 15.66 -2.49 6.82
C LEU A 49 15.77 -2.75 8.33
N LYS A 50 15.36 -3.94 8.79
CA LYS A 50 15.30 -4.34 10.21
C LYS A 50 14.48 -3.34 11.02
N ALA A 51 13.33 -2.92 10.48
CA ALA A 51 12.39 -2.06 11.16
C ALA A 51 11.91 -2.69 12.49
N PRO A 52 11.47 -1.88 13.47
CA PRO A 52 10.87 -2.39 14.69
C PRO A 52 9.62 -3.25 14.38
N PRO A 53 9.29 -4.23 15.24
CA PRO A 53 8.18 -5.14 14.99
C PRO A 53 6.85 -4.36 14.87
N LEU A 54 5.93 -4.89 14.05
CA LEU A 54 4.67 -4.29 13.57
C LEU A 54 4.78 -3.23 12.47
N SER A 55 5.99 -2.77 12.12
CA SER A 55 6.13 -1.84 11.00
C SER A 55 5.68 -2.46 9.68
N THR A 56 5.90 -3.78 9.51
CA THR A 56 5.52 -4.52 8.30
C THR A 56 4.00 -4.59 8.17
N LEU A 57 3.31 -4.90 9.28
CA LEU A 57 1.87 -4.88 9.35
C LEU A 57 1.32 -3.49 9.02
N GLY A 58 1.87 -2.43 9.60
CA GLY A 58 1.44 -1.06 9.31
C GLY A 58 1.53 -0.72 7.82
N ALA A 59 2.65 -1.06 7.19
CA ALA A 59 2.85 -0.80 5.76
C ALA A 59 1.97 -1.66 4.85
N THR A 60 1.85 -2.95 5.16
CA THR A 60 1.00 -3.87 4.37
C THR A 60 -0.48 -3.55 4.54
N THR A 61 -0.88 -3.04 5.72
CA THR A 61 -2.23 -2.53 5.96
C THR A 61 -2.49 -1.24 5.16
N ALA A 62 -1.51 -0.34 5.07
CA ALA A 62 -1.62 0.83 4.20
C ALA A 62 -1.74 0.43 2.73
N LEU A 63 -0.91 -0.51 2.26
CA LEU A 63 -1.01 -1.05 0.90
C LEU A 63 -2.38 -1.71 0.63
N SER A 64 -2.88 -2.51 1.56
CA SER A 64 -4.22 -3.09 1.46
C SER A 64 -5.31 -2.03 1.43
N ALA A 65 -5.18 -0.96 2.23
CA ALA A 65 -6.13 0.15 2.25
C ALA A 65 -6.14 0.90 0.91
N THR A 66 -4.98 1.11 0.27
CA THR A 66 -4.94 1.75 -1.07
C THR A 66 -5.60 0.87 -2.12
N PHE A 67 -5.37 -0.45 -2.08
CA PHE A 67 -6.05 -1.39 -2.96
C PHE A 67 -7.57 -1.41 -2.77
N LEU A 68 -8.04 -1.47 -1.52
CA LEU A 68 -9.47 -1.42 -1.21
C LEU A 68 -10.09 -0.09 -1.61
N GLY A 69 -9.35 1.02 -1.44
CA GLY A 69 -9.78 2.33 -1.91
C GLY A 69 -9.99 2.37 -3.43
N TYR A 70 -9.06 1.80 -4.19
CA TYR A 70 -9.20 1.65 -5.65
C TYR A 70 -10.34 0.73 -6.04
N TRP A 71 -10.54 -0.36 -5.30
CA TRP A 71 -11.65 -1.26 -5.52
C TRP A 71 -13.00 -0.54 -5.31
N ALA A 72 -13.16 0.14 -4.19
CA ALA A 72 -14.36 0.92 -3.88
C ALA A 72 -14.58 2.03 -4.92
N TRP A 73 -13.51 2.71 -5.35
CA TRP A 73 -13.58 3.70 -6.42
C TRP A 73 -14.11 3.07 -7.71
N GLN A 74 -13.49 1.98 -8.19
CA GLN A 74 -13.90 1.28 -9.40
C GLN A 74 -15.38 0.88 -9.36
N ALA A 75 -15.84 0.36 -8.22
CA ALA A 75 -17.22 -0.06 -8.00
C ALA A 75 -18.23 1.11 -7.99
N SER A 76 -17.77 2.33 -7.66
CA SER A 76 -18.62 3.53 -7.65
C SER A 76 -18.82 4.17 -9.03
N LEU A 77 -17.98 3.83 -10.01
CA LEU A 77 -18.05 4.42 -11.35
C LEU A 77 -19.12 3.73 -12.21
N SER A 78 -19.96 4.53 -12.86
CA SER A 78 -21.00 4.02 -13.79
C SER A 78 -20.41 3.33 -15.01
N ARG A 79 -19.15 3.62 -15.35
CA ARG A 79 -18.36 2.95 -16.38
C ARG A 79 -16.97 2.66 -15.79
N PRO A 80 -16.62 1.38 -15.57
CA PRO A 80 -15.30 1.03 -15.04
C PRO A 80 -14.22 1.49 -16.02
N GLU A 81 -13.31 2.35 -15.57
CA GLU A 81 -12.18 2.78 -16.38
C GLU A 81 -11.02 1.80 -16.20
N GLY A 82 -10.58 1.16 -17.29
CA GLY A 82 -9.51 0.15 -17.27
C GLY A 82 -8.13 0.71 -16.93
N LEU A 83 -7.96 2.04 -16.88
CA LEU A 83 -6.67 2.70 -16.67
C LEU A 83 -6.44 3.15 -15.23
N LEU A 84 -7.43 3.04 -14.33
CA LEU A 84 -7.29 3.44 -12.93
C LEU A 84 -6.12 2.72 -12.26
N GLY A 85 -5.89 1.45 -12.61
CA GLY A 85 -4.77 0.70 -12.06
C GLY A 85 -3.39 1.26 -12.30
N LEU A 86 -3.19 1.97 -13.41
CA LEU A 86 -1.94 2.65 -13.67
C LEU A 86 -1.70 3.77 -12.65
N GLY A 87 -2.76 4.47 -12.24
CA GLY A 87 -2.70 5.46 -11.16
C GLY A 87 -2.18 4.85 -9.86
N HIS A 88 -2.67 3.67 -9.48
CA HIS A 88 -2.18 2.99 -8.26
C HIS A 88 -0.72 2.58 -8.44
N LEU A 89 -0.37 1.98 -9.58
CA LEU A 89 0.98 1.52 -9.89
C LEU A 89 2.00 2.66 -9.84
N PHE A 90 1.70 3.81 -10.42
CA PHE A 90 2.60 4.98 -10.41
C PHE A 90 2.64 5.69 -9.05
N SER A 91 1.67 5.45 -8.17
CA SER A 91 1.63 6.03 -6.81
C SER A 91 2.30 5.14 -5.76
N LEU A 92 2.49 3.85 -6.05
CA LEU A 92 3.21 2.90 -5.18
C LEU A 92 4.63 3.35 -4.80
N PRO A 93 5.46 3.94 -5.70
CA PRO A 93 6.77 4.45 -5.32
C PRO A 93 6.72 5.45 -4.15
N GLY A 94 5.68 6.30 -4.08
CA GLY A 94 5.48 7.22 -2.96
C GLY A 94 5.24 6.50 -1.63
N LEU A 95 4.43 5.44 -1.66
CA LEU A 95 4.20 4.55 -0.51
C LEU A 95 5.50 3.89 -0.07
N VAL A 96 6.24 3.30 -1.01
CA VAL A 96 7.51 2.60 -0.79
C VAL A 96 8.54 3.55 -0.17
N LEU A 97 8.70 4.76 -0.72
CA LEU A 97 9.63 5.77 -0.18
C LEU A 97 9.26 6.17 1.24
N ALA A 98 7.98 6.45 1.50
CA ALA A 98 7.51 6.80 2.85
C ALA A 98 7.73 5.65 3.84
N ALA A 99 7.47 4.40 3.43
CA ALA A 99 7.73 3.20 4.23
C ALA A 99 9.21 3.08 4.60
N VAL A 100 10.12 3.29 3.65
CA VAL A 100 11.58 3.24 3.87
C VAL A 100 12.00 4.31 4.87
N VAL A 101 11.58 5.56 4.66
CA VAL A 101 11.95 6.69 5.51
C VAL A 101 11.46 6.47 6.94
N VAL A 102 10.20 6.09 7.13
CA VAL A 102 9.66 5.83 8.46
C VAL A 102 10.27 4.59 9.09
N ALA A 103 10.50 3.49 8.35
CA ALA A 103 11.15 2.30 8.89
C ALA A 103 12.55 2.61 9.44
N LEU A 104 13.33 3.40 8.71
CA LEU A 104 14.64 3.86 9.15
C LEU A 104 14.55 4.78 10.37
N LEU A 105 13.60 5.72 10.38
CA LEU A 105 13.39 6.62 11.50
C LEU A 105 12.94 5.86 12.77
N ALA A 106 11.98 4.94 12.62
CA ALA A 106 11.43 4.12 13.69
C ALA A 106 12.52 3.25 14.32
N ARG A 107 13.39 2.67 13.49
CA ARG A 107 14.57 1.92 13.95
C ARG A 107 15.55 2.83 14.70
N ARG A 108 15.89 3.99 14.15
CA ARG A 108 16.85 4.94 14.77
C ARG A 108 16.35 5.48 16.10
N ARG A 109 15.03 5.70 16.23
CA ARG A 109 14.40 6.24 17.44
C ARG A 109 13.97 5.16 18.43
N GLY A 110 14.12 3.89 18.09
CA GLY A 110 13.70 2.78 18.96
C GLY A 110 12.20 2.82 19.28
N LEU A 111 11.37 3.17 18.29
CA LEU A 111 9.94 3.35 18.52
C LEU A 111 9.28 2.07 19.04
N PRO A 112 8.36 2.17 20.03
CA PRO A 112 7.62 1.02 20.50
C PRO A 112 6.72 0.46 19.38
N PRO A 113 6.45 -0.85 19.39
CA PRO A 113 5.84 -1.56 18.25
C PRO A 113 4.52 -0.96 17.75
N ALA A 114 3.62 -0.60 18.66
CA ALA A 114 2.33 0.01 18.31
C ALA A 114 2.50 1.36 17.61
N THR A 115 3.42 2.20 18.09
CA THR A 115 3.70 3.50 17.47
C THR A 115 4.40 3.34 16.13
N ALA A 116 5.29 2.35 15.98
CA ALA A 116 5.91 2.03 14.71
C ALA A 116 4.87 1.59 13.68
N CYS A 117 3.90 0.76 14.07
CA CYS A 117 2.78 0.37 13.23
C CYS A 117 1.98 1.59 12.74
N ALA A 118 1.51 2.41 13.68
CA ALA A 118 0.67 3.58 13.38
C ALA A 118 1.41 4.61 12.51
N THR A 119 2.66 4.93 12.85
CA THR A 119 3.47 5.87 12.07
C THR A 119 3.79 5.35 10.67
N THR A 120 4.07 4.05 10.53
CA THR A 120 4.30 3.44 9.21
C THR A 120 3.03 3.47 8.38
N PHE A 121 1.88 3.10 8.96
CA PHE A 121 0.59 3.17 8.27
C PHE A 121 0.29 4.59 7.76
N VAL A 122 0.35 5.59 8.65
CA VAL A 122 0.04 6.99 8.30
C VAL A 122 1.01 7.53 7.25
N ALA A 123 2.32 7.27 7.40
CA ALA A 123 3.31 7.73 6.44
C ALA A 123 3.13 7.08 5.07
N CYS A 124 2.86 5.77 5.00
CA CYS A 124 2.57 5.07 3.76
C CYS A 124 1.34 5.65 3.05
N CYS A 125 0.24 5.86 3.78
CA CYS A 125 -0.97 6.47 3.24
C CYS A 125 -0.70 7.90 2.72
N ALA A 126 0.05 8.70 3.48
CA ALA A 126 0.44 10.05 3.07
C ALA A 126 1.34 10.04 1.82
N GLY A 127 2.36 9.18 1.79
CA GLY A 127 3.26 9.03 0.66
C GLY A 127 2.55 8.58 -0.62
N PHE A 128 1.64 7.61 -0.49
CA PHE A 128 0.76 7.21 -1.59
C PHE A 128 -0.14 8.36 -2.04
N GLY A 129 -0.81 9.04 -1.11
CA GLY A 129 -1.73 10.14 -1.44
C GLY A 129 -1.03 11.31 -2.14
N ILE A 130 0.18 11.68 -1.71
CA ILE A 130 0.98 12.71 -2.36
C ILE A 130 1.36 12.27 -3.78
N ALA A 131 1.86 11.03 -3.94
CA ALA A 131 2.21 10.52 -5.27
C ALA A 131 0.98 10.44 -6.18
N GLN A 132 -0.17 10.03 -5.65
CA GLN A 132 -1.44 10.00 -6.36
C GLN A 132 -1.82 11.40 -6.87
N LEU A 133 -1.72 12.43 -6.04
CA LEU A 133 -2.00 13.80 -6.47
C LEU A 133 -1.06 14.27 -7.58
N VAL A 134 0.23 13.93 -7.49
CA VAL A 134 1.22 14.27 -8.53
C VAL A 134 0.92 13.55 -9.83
N VAL A 135 0.70 12.23 -9.78
CA VAL A 135 0.40 11.40 -10.96
C VAL A 135 -0.89 11.87 -11.63
N CYS A 136 -1.93 12.12 -10.84
CA CYS A 136 -3.22 12.58 -11.36
C CYS A 136 -3.19 14.00 -11.95
N ARG A 137 -2.24 14.84 -11.54
CA ARG A 137 -2.07 16.19 -12.10
C ARG A 137 -1.15 16.25 -13.31
N THR A 138 -0.22 15.31 -13.44
CA THR A 138 0.89 15.41 -14.42
C THR A 138 0.89 14.33 -15.48
N ALA A 139 0.43 13.12 -15.17
CA ALA A 139 0.66 11.94 -16.01
C ALA A 139 -0.64 11.21 -16.40
N LEU A 140 -1.67 11.24 -15.56
CA LEU A 140 -2.91 10.50 -15.77
C LEU A 140 -4.13 11.33 -15.38
N TYR A 141 -5.21 11.22 -16.16
CA TYR A 141 -6.50 11.77 -15.76
C TYR A 141 -7.16 10.84 -14.74
N CYS A 142 -7.38 11.34 -13.53
CA CYS A 142 -8.06 10.68 -12.42
C CYS A 142 -9.41 11.34 -12.09
N GLY A 143 -10.07 11.95 -13.07
CA GLY A 143 -11.31 12.68 -12.84
C GLY A 143 -11.10 13.93 -11.96
N PRO A 144 -11.88 14.12 -10.87
CA PRO A 144 -11.82 15.32 -10.02
C PRO A 144 -10.46 15.63 -9.40
N LEU A 145 -9.60 14.61 -9.23
CA LEU A 145 -8.25 14.80 -8.69
C LEU A 145 -7.26 15.42 -9.70
N SER A 146 -7.61 15.42 -10.98
CA SER A 146 -6.77 15.99 -12.05
C SER A 146 -6.92 17.51 -12.17
N GLY A 147 -7.94 18.08 -11.53
CA GLY A 147 -8.20 19.52 -11.54
C GLY A 147 -9.49 19.88 -10.82
N MET A 148 -9.34 20.54 -9.66
CA MET A 148 -9.90 21.89 -9.49
C MET A 148 -8.83 22.87 -9.95
#